data_AF-A0A7U3VPV5-F1
#
_entry.id   AF-A0A7U3VPV5-F1
#
_cell.length_a   1.000
_cell.length_b   1.000
_cell.length_c   1.000
_cell.angle_alpha   90.00
_cell.angle_beta   90.00
_cell.angle_gamma   90.00
#
_symmetry.space_group_name_H-M   'P 1'
#
loop_
_entity.id
_entity.type
_entity.pdbx_description
1 polymer ?
#
loop_
_entity_poly.entity_id
_entity_poly.type
_entity_poly.pdbx_seq_one_letter_code
_entity_poly.pdbx_strand_id
1 'polypeptide(L)'
;MMDTTGHFFIPLDQVQVSLVAAVLHQAAEGCRAVDAPMIPADDRSVVTLGRMATRWGAIAEREEHCDVVNVNGERLYSVPLTLEEWYQVRAALSEYAARLTRVMGNTPTAREDRRRAARALLLVDRITEVTHD
;
A
#
# COMPACT_ATOMS: atom_id res chain seq x y z
N MET A 1 2.07 -28.12 -13.54
CA MET A 1 3.12 -27.09 -13.41
C MET A 1 2.65 -25.87 -14.18
N MET A 2 1.90 -24.99 -13.51
CA MET A 2 1.46 -23.71 -14.04
C MET A 2 2.08 -22.66 -13.13
N ASP A 3 3.12 -22.00 -13.64
CA ASP A 3 3.67 -20.82 -13.01
C ASP A 3 2.64 -19.70 -13.22
N THR A 4 1.73 -19.59 -12.26
CA THR A 4 0.75 -18.51 -12.16
C THR A 4 1.10 -17.73 -10.90
N THR A 5 2.31 -17.19 -10.86
CA THR A 5 2.57 -15.99 -10.07
C THR A 5 1.84 -14.84 -10.77
N GLY A 6 0.51 -14.87 -10.70
CA GLY A 6 -0.36 -13.87 -11.31
C GLY A 6 -0.08 -12.53 -10.67
N HIS A 7 0.52 -11.62 -11.44
CA HIS A 7 0.60 -10.23 -11.04
C HIS A 7 -0.76 -9.58 -11.27
N PHE A 8 -1.32 -8.98 -10.23
CA PHE A 8 -2.56 -8.24 -10.29
C PHE A 8 -2.24 -6.77 -10.48
N PHE A 9 -2.99 -6.13 -11.37
CA PHE A 9 -2.78 -4.75 -11.76
C PHE A 9 -3.95 -3.91 -11.27
N ILE A 10 -3.68 -3.01 -10.31
CA ILE A 10 -4.65 -2.04 -9.84
C ILE A 10 -4.14 -0.65 -10.24
N PRO A 11 -4.82 0.05 -11.17
CA PRO A 11 -4.35 1.35 -11.64
C PRO A 11 -4.64 2.43 -10.59
N LEU A 12 -3.60 3.03 -10.04
CA LEU A 12 -3.68 4.02 -8.96
C LEU A 12 -3.29 5.41 -9.45
N ASP A 13 -3.98 6.45 -8.99
CA ASP A 13 -3.50 7.81 -9.20
C ASP A 13 -2.30 8.14 -8.29
N GLN A 14 -1.62 9.26 -8.54
CA GLN A 14 -0.45 9.67 -7.74
C GLN A 14 -0.78 9.84 -6.24
N VAL A 15 -1.98 10.32 -5.89
CA VAL A 15 -2.38 10.52 -4.49
C VAL A 15 -2.53 9.17 -3.80
N GLN A 16 -3.09 8.19 -4.48
CA GLN A 16 -3.24 6.82 -4.01
C GLN A 16 -1.87 6.14 -3.85
N VAL A 17 -0.97 6.29 -4.82
CA VAL A 17 0.41 5.79 -4.73
C VAL A 17 1.12 6.39 -3.51
N SER A 18 1.06 7.71 -3.35
CA SER A 18 1.68 8.39 -2.20
C SER A 18 1.06 7.98 -0.86
N LEU A 19 -0.24 7.70 -0.80
CA LEU A 19 -0.90 7.19 0.39
C LEU A 19 -0.38 5.78 0.76
N VAL A 20 -0.30 4.87 -0.22
CA VAL A 20 0.21 3.51 0.01
C VAL A 20 1.67 3.56 0.49
N ALA A 21 2.51 4.37 -0.16
CA ALA A 21 3.90 4.56 0.25
C ALA A 21 4.00 5.04 1.70
N ALA A 22 3.27 6.10 2.07
CA ALA A 22 3.28 6.65 3.43
C ALA A 22 2.82 5.63 4.48
N VAL A 23 1.77 4.86 4.19
CA VAL A 23 1.23 3.85 5.09
C VAL A 23 2.20 2.69 5.29
N LEU A 24 2.84 2.21 4.22
CA LEU A 24 3.83 1.14 4.31
C LEU A 24 5.09 1.59 5.05
N HIS A 25 5.55 2.83 4.82
CA HIS A 25 6.65 3.41 5.60
C HIS A 25 6.31 3.45 7.09
N GLN A 26 5.13 3.97 7.45
CA GLN A 26 4.68 4.01 8.84
C GLN A 26 4.57 2.61 9.46
N ALA A 27 4.06 1.63 8.71
CA ALA A 27 3.97 0.25 9.17
C ALA A 27 5.36 -0.38 9.39
N ALA A 28 6.29 -0.17 8.44
CA ALA A 28 7.65 -0.66 8.53
C ALA A 28 8.41 -0.05 9.72
N GLU A 29 8.26 1.25 9.96
CA GLU A 29 8.81 1.93 11.15
C GLU A 29 8.24 1.37 12.45
N GLY A 30 6.91 1.14 12.49
CA GLY A 30 6.25 0.52 13.64
C GLY A 30 6.76 -0.89 13.94
N CYS A 31 7.14 -1.66 12.93
CA CYS A 31 7.72 -2.99 13.08
C CYS A 31 9.21 -2.98 13.47
N ARG A 32 10.00 -2.01 13.00
CA ARG A 32 11.41 -1.86 13.41
C ARG A 32 11.58 -1.59 14.91
N ALA A 33 10.53 -1.16 15.61
CA ALA A 33 10.53 -0.99 17.06
C ALA A 33 10.59 -2.33 17.83
N VAL A 34 10.43 -3.47 17.15
CA VAL A 34 10.55 -4.81 17.72
C VAL A 34 11.84 -5.42 17.15
N ASP A 35 12.79 -5.79 18.01
CA ASP A 35 14.06 -6.44 17.64
C ASP A 35 13.78 -7.74 16.85
N ALA A 36 13.71 -7.64 15.52
CA ALA A 36 13.49 -8.77 14.65
C ALA A 36 14.83 -9.43 14.28
N PRO A 37 14.95 -10.77 14.34
CA PRO A 37 16.15 -11.46 13.88
C PRO A 37 16.38 -11.18 12.39
N MET A 38 17.66 -10.95 12.03
CA MET A 38 18.06 -10.69 10.65
C MET A 38 17.57 -11.81 9.71
N ILE A 39 16.62 -11.47 8.84
CA ILE A 39 16.27 -12.30 7.69
C ILE A 39 17.42 -12.16 6.67
N PRO A 40 18.00 -13.25 6.15
CA PRO A 40 19.03 -13.18 5.11
C PRO A 40 18.50 -12.41 3.90
N ALA A 41 19.28 -11.46 3.39
CA ALA A 41 18.91 -10.58 2.28
C ALA A 41 18.66 -11.31 0.94
N ASP A 42 18.94 -12.61 0.88
CA ASP A 42 18.94 -13.40 -0.35
C ASP A 42 17.60 -14.08 -0.66
N ASP A 43 16.65 -14.08 0.28
CA ASP A 43 15.34 -14.67 0.01
C ASP A 43 14.40 -13.63 -0.64
N ARG A 44 14.63 -13.40 -1.94
CA ARG A 44 13.81 -12.51 -2.78
C ARG A 44 12.33 -12.93 -2.84
N SER A 45 11.97 -14.11 -2.33
CA SER A 45 10.58 -14.56 -2.25
C SER A 45 9.82 -13.97 -1.07
N VAL A 46 10.51 -13.48 -0.02
CA VAL A 46 9.84 -13.01 1.20
C VAL A 46 9.33 -11.58 1.01
N VAL A 47 8.01 -11.42 1.17
CA VAL A 47 7.34 -10.13 1.22
C VAL A 47 7.51 -9.55 2.62
N THR A 48 8.24 -8.43 2.74
CA THR A 48 8.40 -7.71 4.01
C THR A 48 7.90 -6.28 3.88
N LEU A 49 7.34 -5.74 4.96
CA LEU A 49 6.86 -4.34 5.00
C LEU A 49 7.98 -3.34 4.67
N GLY A 50 9.22 -3.61 5.10
CA GLY A 50 10.37 -2.76 4.79
C GLY A 50 10.69 -2.72 3.29
N ARG A 51 10.70 -3.87 2.62
CA ARG A 51 10.93 -3.94 1.17
C ARG A 51 9.78 -3.32 0.39
N MET A 52 8.54 -3.56 0.81
CA MET A 52 7.36 -2.93 0.21
C MET A 52 7.39 -1.41 0.37
N ALA A 53 7.76 -0.90 1.55
CA ALA A 53 7.88 0.54 1.78
C ALA A 53 8.92 1.18 0.84
N THR A 54 10.11 0.59 0.71
CA THR A 54 11.13 1.08 -0.23
C THR A 54 10.63 1.10 -1.67
N ARG A 55 10.01 0.00 -2.13
CA ARG A 55 9.46 -0.12 -3.49
C ARG A 55 8.40 0.95 -3.76
N TRP A 56 7.41 1.05 -2.88
CA TRP A 56 6.33 2.04 -3.03
C TRP A 56 6.83 3.49 -2.89
N GLY A 57 7.85 3.75 -2.08
CA GLY A 57 8.53 5.04 -2.00
C GLY A 57 9.18 5.42 -3.35
N ALA A 58 9.95 4.51 -3.94
CA ALA A 58 10.57 4.72 -5.25
C ALA A 58 9.52 4.94 -6.36
N ILE A 59 8.39 4.23 -6.32
CA ILE A 59 7.28 4.46 -7.25
C ILE A 59 6.65 5.84 -7.04
N ALA A 60 6.42 6.24 -5.79
CA ALA A 60 5.85 7.55 -5.45
C ALA A 60 6.76 8.70 -5.89
N GLU A 61 8.08 8.54 -5.76
CA GLU A 61 9.12 9.48 -6.17
C GLU A 61 9.45 9.39 -7.67
N ARG A 62 8.85 8.43 -8.38
CA ARG A 62 9.06 8.14 -9.82
C ARG A 62 10.47 7.67 -10.16
N GLU A 63 11.19 7.16 -9.17
CA GLU A 63 12.50 6.53 -9.31
C GLU A 63 12.39 5.07 -9.77
N GLU A 64 11.27 4.41 -9.47
CA GLU A 64 10.95 3.07 -9.98
C GLU A 64 9.95 3.15 -11.15
N HIS A 65 10.26 2.47 -12.24
CA HIS A 65 9.41 2.45 -13.42
C HIS A 65 8.17 1.58 -13.18
N CYS A 66 6.99 2.17 -13.34
CA CYS A 66 5.72 1.45 -13.39
C CYS A 66 5.03 1.74 -14.71
N ASP A 67 4.26 0.77 -15.18
CA ASP A 67 3.40 0.99 -16.34
C ASP A 67 2.42 2.11 -16.05
N VAL A 68 2.22 2.98 -17.03
CA VAL A 68 1.32 4.12 -16.91
C VAL A 68 0.20 3.96 -17.92
N VAL A 69 -1.03 3.91 -17.42
CA VAL A 69 -2.22 3.87 -18.25
C VAL A 69 -2.95 5.22 -18.18
N ASN A 70 -3.34 5.73 -19.35
CA ASN A 70 -4.17 6.93 -19.44
C ASN A 70 -5.63 6.52 -19.49
N VAL A 71 -6.40 6.84 -18.45
CA VAL A 71 -7.83 6.57 -18.37
C VAL A 71 -8.55 7.90 -18.24
N ASN A 72 -9.42 8.24 -19.19
CA ASN A 72 -10.17 9.50 -19.20
C ASN A 72 -9.30 10.78 -19.08
N GLY A 73 -8.06 10.73 -19.58
CA GLY A 73 -7.10 11.84 -19.48
C GLY A 73 -6.32 11.90 -18.16
N GLU A 74 -6.59 10.99 -17.22
CA GLU A 74 -5.84 10.85 -15.97
C GLU A 74 -4.72 9.82 -16.12
N ARG A 75 -3.55 10.16 -15.56
CA ARG A 75 -2.36 9.31 -15.54
C ARG A 75 -2.44 8.37 -14.33
N LEU A 76 -2.66 7.08 -14.57
CA LEU A 76 -2.71 6.07 -13.53
C LEU A 76 -1.48 5.16 -13.59
N TYR A 77 -0.92 4.85 -12.42
CA TYR A 77 0.20 3.97 -12.20
C TYR A 77 -0.31 2.54 -12.00
N SER A 78 0.11 1.65 -12.88
CA SER A 78 -0.18 0.23 -12.80
C SER A 78 1.01 -0.47 -12.14
N VAL A 79 0.85 -0.85 -10.88
CA VAL A 79 1.92 -1.47 -10.09
C VAL A 79 1.72 -2.99 -10.11
N PRO A 80 2.63 -3.77 -10.72
CA PRO A 80 2.52 -5.23 -10.73
C PRO A 80 2.88 -5.79 -9.36
N LEU A 81 1.88 -6.26 -8.63
CA LEU A 81 2.07 -6.92 -7.33
C LEU A 81 1.52 -8.34 -7.35
N THR A 82 2.12 -9.22 -6.55
CA THR A 82 1.54 -10.53 -6.26
C THR A 82 0.28 -10.37 -5.38
N LEU A 83 -0.53 -11.43 -5.29
CA LEU A 83 -1.69 -11.46 -4.41
C LEU A 83 -1.30 -11.20 -2.93
N GLU A 84 -0.20 -11.79 -2.49
CA GLU A 84 0.34 -11.60 -1.14
C GLU A 84 0.73 -10.14 -0.89
N GLU A 85 1.44 -9.52 -1.84
CA GLU A 85 1.80 -8.10 -1.75
C GLU A 85 0.54 -7.21 -1.66
N TRP A 86 -0.51 -7.47 -2.45
CA TRP A 86 -1.77 -6.74 -2.32
C TRP A 86 -2.47 -6.96 -0.98
N TYR A 87 -2.43 -8.16 -0.41
CA TYR A 87 -2.96 -8.41 0.92
C TYR A 87 -2.20 -7.65 2.00
N GLN A 88 -0.88 -7.53 1.90
CA GLN A 88 -0.08 -6.73 2.82
C GLN A 88 -0.41 -5.23 2.71
N VAL A 89 -0.58 -4.70 1.48
CA VAL A 89 -1.05 -3.32 1.28
C VAL A 89 -2.42 -3.11 1.92
N ARG A 90 -3.37 -4.02 1.67
CA ARG A 90 -4.72 -3.97 2.24
C ARG A 90 -4.71 -3.97 3.77
N ALA A 91 -3.92 -4.86 4.37
CA ALA A 91 -3.78 -4.95 5.83
C ALA A 91 -3.21 -3.65 6.42
N ALA A 92 -2.16 -3.10 5.81
CA ALA A 92 -1.54 -1.85 6.26
C ALA A 92 -2.52 -0.66 6.17
N LEU A 93 -3.26 -0.53 5.07
CA LEU A 93 -4.30 0.50 4.91
C LEU A 93 -5.43 0.35 5.93
N SER A 94 -5.86 -0.87 6.22
CA SER A 94 -6.92 -1.15 7.20
C SER A 94 -6.50 -0.76 8.61
N GLU A 95 -5.28 -1.15 9.02
CA GLU A 95 -4.73 -0.78 10.33
C GLU A 95 -4.52 0.75 10.42
N TYR A 96 -4.06 1.39 9.34
CA TYR A 96 -3.93 2.85 9.29
C TYR A 96 -5.28 3.56 9.51
N ALA A 97 -6.33 3.14 8.80
CA ALA A 97 -7.67 3.69 8.97
C ALA A 97 -8.21 3.46 10.39
N ALA A 98 -7.99 2.27 10.95
CA ALA A 98 -8.37 1.95 12.33
C ALA A 98 -7.66 2.86 13.34
N ARG A 99 -6.35 3.11 13.18
CA ARG A 99 -5.59 4.01 14.05
C ARG A 99 -6.11 5.43 14.03
N LEU A 100 -6.40 5.97 12.85
CA LEU A 100 -6.93 7.33 12.70
C LEU A 100 -8.33 7.51 13.30
N THR A 101 -9.13 6.44 13.34
CA THR A 101 -10.50 6.49 13.85
C THR A 101 -10.63 6.20 15.34
N ARG A 102 -9.56 5.75 16.01
CA ARG A 102 -9.55 5.52 17.48
C ARG A 102 -9.69 6.81 18.29
N VAL A 103 -9.27 7.96 17.76
CA VAL A 103 -9.32 9.23 18.49
C VAL A 103 -10.67 9.90 18.27
N MET A 104 -11.56 9.80 19.26
CA MET A 104 -12.84 10.51 19.25
C MET A 104 -12.64 12.00 19.50
N GLY A 105 -12.95 12.83 18.50
CA GLY A 105 -12.92 14.29 18.63
C GLY A 105 -13.59 14.98 17.44
N ASN A 106 -14.04 16.22 17.63
CA ASN A 106 -14.60 17.08 16.58
C ASN A 106 -13.66 18.23 16.18
N THR A 107 -12.39 18.10 16.52
CA THR A 107 -11.35 19.05 16.14
C THR A 107 -11.10 19.05 14.62
N PRO A 108 -10.53 20.11 14.06
CA PRO A 108 -10.09 20.12 12.66
C PRO A 108 -9.18 18.94 12.31
N THR A 109 -8.29 18.54 13.23
CA THR A 109 -7.43 17.36 13.07
C THR A 109 -8.23 16.07 12.96
N ALA A 110 -9.22 15.85 13.83
CA ALA A 110 -10.08 14.66 13.77
C ALA A 110 -10.93 14.59 12.49
N ARG A 111 -11.30 15.74 11.90
CA ARG A 111 -11.99 15.77 10.59
C ARG A 111 -11.06 15.35 9.46
N GLU A 112 -9.81 15.80 9.50
CA GLU A 112 -8.80 15.42 8.51
C GLU A 112 -8.42 13.94 8.64
N ASP A 113 -8.26 13.43 9.85
CA ASP A 113 -8.00 12.02 10.12
C ASP A 113 -9.13 11.12 9.60
N ARG A 114 -10.40 11.53 9.76
CA ARG A 114 -11.54 10.83 9.16
C ARG A 114 -11.51 10.82 7.63
N ARG A 115 -11.09 11.92 7.00
CA ARG A 115 -10.93 11.96 5.53
C ARG A 115 -9.83 11.02 5.05
N ARG A 116 -8.71 10.98 5.76
CA ARG A 116 -7.58 10.08 5.45
C ARG A 116 -7.97 8.61 5.65
N ALA A 117 -8.65 8.29 6.75
CA ALA A 117 -9.21 6.96 6.98
C ALA A 117 -10.18 6.55 5.87
N ALA A 118 -11.11 7.43 5.47
CA ALA A 118 -12.04 7.15 4.38
C ALA A 118 -11.33 6.87 3.05
N ARG A 119 -10.28 7.64 2.71
CA ARG A 119 -9.48 7.37 1.50
C ARG A 119 -8.76 6.03 1.55
N ALA A 120 -8.20 5.66 2.71
CA ALA A 120 -7.56 4.37 2.89
C ALA A 120 -8.55 3.21 2.75
N LEU A 121 -9.76 3.35 3.31
CA LEU A 121 -10.81 2.33 3.20
C LEU A 121 -11.32 2.17 1.76
N LEU A 122 -11.49 3.26 1.01
CA LEU A 122 -11.86 3.17 -0.42
C LEU A 122 -10.81 2.39 -1.24
N LEU A 123 -9.53 2.52 -0.91
CA LEU A 123 -8.48 1.71 -1.53
C LEU A 123 -8.53 0.24 -1.08
N VAL A 124 -8.85 -0.02 0.19
CA VAL A 124 -9.05 -1.39 0.71
C VAL A 124 -10.17 -2.11 -0.04
N ASP A 125 -11.30 -1.43 -0.26
CA ASP A 125 -12.44 -1.99 -0.99
C ASP A 125 -12.04 -2.32 -2.43
N ARG A 126 -11.38 -1.37 -3.12
CA ARG A 126 -10.89 -1.57 -4.48
C ARG A 126 -9.88 -2.72 -4.61
N ILE A 127 -8.96 -2.85 -3.65
CA ILE A 127 -8.03 -3.98 -3.62
C ILE A 127 -8.78 -5.28 -3.40
N THR A 128 -9.79 -5.29 -2.52
CA THR A 128 -10.58 -6.48 -2.23
C THR A 128 -11.34 -6.95 -3.46
N GLU A 129 -12.00 -6.05 -4.19
CA GLU A 129 -12.70 -6.35 -5.45
C GLU A 129 -11.78 -7.05 -6.46
N VAL A 130 -10.57 -6.51 -6.70
CA VAL A 130 -9.65 -7.04 -7.72
C VAL A 130 -8.94 -8.34 -7.28
N THR A 131 -8.87 -8.62 -5.97
CA THR A 131 -8.12 -9.77 -5.43
C THR A 131 -9.00 -10.96 -5.01
N HIS A 132 -10.34 -10.81 -5.03
CA HIS A 132 -11.29 -11.87 -4.68
C HIS A 132 -12.10 -12.37 -5.89
N ASP A 133 -11.97 -11.73 -7.06
CA ASP A 133 -12.42 -12.23 -8.37
C ASP A 133 -11.42 -13.23 -8.97
#